data_AF-A0A528E8H3-F1
#
_entry.id   AF-A0A528E8H3-F1
#
_cell.length_a   1.000
_cell.length_b   1.000
_cell.length_c   1.000
_cell.angle_alpha   90.00
_cell.angle_beta   90.00
_cell.angle_gamma   90.00
#
_symmetry.space_group_name_H-M   'P 1'
#
loop_
_entity.id
_entity.type
_entity.pdbx_description
1 polymer ?
#
loop_
_entity_poly.entity_id
_entity_poly.type
_entity_poly.pdbx_seq_one_letter_code
_entity_poly.pdbx_strand_id
1 'polypeptide(L)'
;MQPISIATPTWTRRLVLTACLAAAFHFAGAELAFAQGSGGAFAPLETAVQMIVDFITGPFGRLLAIIAVISLGFLAFAGRLSWFTAGAVVLGIGLVFGAPAIVDQMISAVGQ
;
A
#
# COMPACT_ATOMS: atom_id res chain seq x y z
N MET A 1 19.09 -26.21 -56.68
CA MET A 1 19.12 -25.35 -55.48
C MET A 1 18.01 -25.84 -54.55
N GLN A 2 18.36 -26.57 -53.49
CA GLN A 2 17.40 -27.17 -52.56
C GLN A 2 16.98 -26.12 -51.51
N PRO A 3 15.68 -25.88 -51.23
CA PRO A 3 15.27 -24.93 -50.22
C PRO A 3 15.48 -25.49 -48.80
N ILE A 4 16.09 -24.67 -47.94
CA ILE A 4 16.30 -24.94 -46.51
C ILE A 4 14.94 -25.04 -45.81
N SER A 5 14.63 -26.23 -45.28
CA SER A 5 13.45 -26.47 -44.45
C SER A 5 13.75 -26.07 -43.01
N ILE A 6 13.15 -24.97 -42.54
CA ILE A 6 13.26 -24.52 -41.15
C ILE A 6 12.13 -25.20 -40.36
N ALA A 7 12.44 -26.30 -39.68
CA ALA A 7 11.51 -26.97 -38.78
C ALA A 7 11.28 -26.06 -37.55
N THR A 8 10.09 -25.47 -37.40
CA THR A 8 9.74 -24.73 -36.18
C THR A 8 9.30 -25.72 -35.09
N PRO A 9 9.99 -25.78 -33.93
CA PRO A 9 9.62 -26.72 -32.89
C PRO A 9 8.25 -26.37 -32.29
N THR A 10 7.40 -27.37 -32.07
CA THR A 10 6.06 -27.20 -31.50
C THR A 10 6.06 -26.61 -30.08
N TRP A 11 7.20 -26.72 -29.38
CA TRP A 11 7.44 -26.10 -28.07
C TRP A 11 7.45 -24.56 -28.15
N THR A 12 7.98 -23.99 -29.23
CA THR A 12 7.99 -22.53 -29.48
C THR A 12 6.56 -22.01 -29.66
N ARG A 13 5.69 -22.79 -30.30
CA ARG A 13 4.28 -22.43 -30.48
C ARG A 13 3.53 -22.40 -29.15
N ARG A 14 3.81 -23.34 -28.24
CA ARG A 14 3.19 -23.38 -26.90
C ARG A 14 3.66 -22.20 -26.04
N LEU A 15 4.95 -21.87 -26.08
CA LEU A 15 5.52 -20.72 -25.37
C LEU A 15 4.96 -19.38 -25.85
N VAL A 16 4.84 -19.20 -27.17
CA VAL A 16 4.24 -17.99 -27.76
C VAL A 16 2.77 -17.88 -27.37
N LEU A 17 2.00 -18.97 -27.43
CA LEU A 17 0.59 -18.97 -27.01
C LEU A 17 0.43 -18.63 -25.53
N THR A 18 1.27 -19.19 -24.64
CA THR A 18 1.23 -18.85 -23.21
C THR A 18 1.63 -17.40 -22.94
N ALA A 19 2.61 -16.85 -23.67
CA ALA A 19 3.01 -15.45 -23.54
C ALA A 19 1.92 -14.49 -24.05
N CYS A 20 1.25 -14.82 -25.15
CA CYS A 20 0.10 -14.06 -25.65
C CYS A 20 -1.08 -14.11 -24.67
N LEU A 21 -1.36 -15.27 -24.07
CA LEU A 21 -2.39 -15.41 -23.03
C LEU A 21 -2.07 -14.59 -21.78
N ALA A 22 -0.81 -14.62 -21.31
CA ALA A 22 -0.37 -13.82 -20.18
C ALA A 22 -0.45 -12.31 -20.49
N ALA A 23 -0.05 -11.88 -21.69
CA ALA A 23 -0.16 -10.49 -22.13
C ALA A 23 -1.62 -10.03 -22.23
N ALA A 24 -2.52 -10.87 -22.75
CA ALA A 24 -3.95 -10.60 -22.78
C ALA A 24 -4.55 -10.51 -21.36
N PHE A 25 -4.06 -11.32 -20.44
CA PHE A 25 -4.45 -11.26 -19.02
C PHE A 25 -3.99 -9.96 -18.35
N HIS A 26 -2.79 -9.46 -18.69
CA HIS A 26 -2.30 -8.17 -18.20
C HIS A 26 -3.05 -6.98 -18.83
N PHE A 27 -3.45 -7.09 -20.10
CA PHE A 27 -4.22 -6.05 -20.78
C PHE A 27 -5.65 -5.94 -20.24
N ALA A 28 -6.30 -7.07 -19.95
CA ALA A 28 -7.64 -7.12 -19.33
C ALA A 28 -7.63 -6.67 -17.86
N GLY A 29 -6.51 -6.82 -17.15
CA GLY A 29 -6.34 -6.30 -15.79
C GLY A 29 -6.09 -4.79 -15.72
N ALA A 30 -5.59 -4.17 -16.79
CA ALA A 30 -5.34 -2.73 -16.83
C ALA A 30 -6.64 -1.92 -16.77
N GLU A 31 -7.74 -2.45 -17.31
CA GLU A 31 -9.05 -1.79 -17.27
C GLU A 31 -9.67 -1.78 -15.85
N LEU A 32 -9.39 -2.79 -15.02
CA LEU A 32 -9.82 -2.77 -13.60
C LEU A 32 -9.13 -1.65 -12.79
N ALA A 33 -7.92 -1.24 -13.16
CA ALA A 33 -7.20 -0.16 -12.49
C ALA A 33 -7.74 1.24 -12.84
N PHE A 34 -8.45 1.40 -13.96
CA PHE A 34 -9.02 2.69 -14.38
C PHE A 34 -10.54 2.83 -14.15
N ALA A 35 -11.24 1.75 -13.79
CA ALA A 35 -12.71 1.76 -13.64
C ALA A 35 -13.22 1.98 -12.20
N GLN A 36 -12.37 2.15 -11.19
CA GLN A 36 -12.79 2.38 -9.79
C GLN A 36 -13.44 3.77 -9.51
N GLY A 37 -13.67 4.60 -10.53
CA GLY A 37 -14.31 5.91 -10.39
C GLY A 37 -15.83 5.87 -10.56
N SER A 38 -16.57 5.16 -9.70
CA SER A 38 -18.04 5.11 -9.74
C SER A 38 -18.69 5.71 -8.48
N GLY A 39 -18.39 6.97 -8.19
CA GLY A 39 -19.21 7.82 -7.33
C GLY A 39 -19.12 9.26 -7.87
N GLY A 40 -20.01 10.15 -7.44
CA GLY A 40 -20.11 11.52 -7.99
C GLY A 40 -18.80 12.32 -7.96
N ALA A 41 -18.82 13.61 -8.36
CA ALA A 41 -17.61 14.44 -8.50
C ALA A 41 -16.64 14.47 -7.28
N PHE A 42 -17.06 13.98 -6.11
CA PHE A 42 -16.28 13.83 -4.88
C PHE A 42 -15.73 12.42 -4.61
N ALA A 43 -16.14 11.38 -5.35
CA ALA A 43 -15.64 10.02 -5.13
C ALA A 43 -14.15 9.85 -5.42
N PRO A 44 -13.55 10.53 -6.41
CA PRO A 44 -12.09 10.52 -6.56
C PRO A 44 -11.38 11.19 -5.39
N LEU A 45 -11.99 12.23 -4.79
CA LEU A 45 -11.42 12.94 -3.63
C LEU A 45 -11.47 12.08 -2.37
N GLU A 46 -12.60 11.44 -2.09
CA GLU A 46 -12.75 10.50 -0.97
C GLU A 46 -11.74 9.36 -1.09
N THR A 47 -11.66 8.75 -2.28
CA THR A 47 -10.68 7.68 -2.58
C THR A 47 -9.24 8.16 -2.39
N ALA A 48 -8.90 9.38 -2.85
CA ALA A 48 -7.56 9.93 -2.68
C ALA A 48 -7.21 10.14 -1.19
N VAL A 49 -8.15 10.63 -0.38
CA VAL A 49 -7.94 10.82 1.05
C VAL A 49 -7.82 9.49 1.78
N GLN A 50 -8.63 8.48 1.44
CA GLN A 50 -8.51 7.14 1.99
C GLN A 50 -7.15 6.51 1.67
N MET A 51 -6.67 6.63 0.44
CA MET A 51 -5.32 6.16 0.09
C MET A 51 -4.22 6.82 0.91
N ILE A 52 -4.35 8.12 1.24
CA ILE A 52 -3.38 8.82 2.09
C ILE A 52 -3.44 8.28 3.52
N VAL A 53 -4.64 8.09 4.08
CA VAL A 53 -4.82 7.54 5.41
C VAL A 53 -4.23 6.13 5.48
N ASP A 54 -4.56 5.26 4.52
CA ASP A 54 -4.06 3.89 4.44
C ASP A 54 -2.55 3.82 4.24
N PHE A 55 -1.96 4.77 3.52
CA PHE A 55 -0.51 4.86 3.39
C PHE A 55 0.17 5.23 4.72
N ILE A 56 -0.43 6.16 5.49
CA ILE A 56 0.10 6.60 6.78
C ILE A 56 -0.13 5.57 7.88
N THR A 57 -1.29 4.92 7.95
CA THR A 57 -1.60 3.91 8.98
C THR A 57 -1.16 2.50 8.60
N GLY A 58 -0.85 2.28 7.32
CA GLY A 58 -0.42 1.01 6.77
C GLY A 58 1.07 0.67 7.00
N PRO A 59 1.62 -0.27 6.21
CA PRO A 59 2.98 -0.79 6.41
C PRO A 59 4.06 0.29 6.31
N PHE A 60 3.85 1.32 5.48
CA PHE A 60 4.81 2.40 5.31
C PHE A 60 4.95 3.26 6.58
N GLY A 61 3.85 3.76 7.13
CA GLY A 61 3.92 4.52 8.38
C GLY A 61 4.44 3.70 9.55
N ARG A 62 4.15 2.38 9.58
CA ARG A 62 4.75 1.47 10.56
C ARG A 62 6.27 1.46 10.49
N LEU A 63 6.84 1.44 9.28
CA LEU A 63 8.30 1.53 9.11
C LEU A 63 8.85 2.85 9.64
N LEU A 64 8.17 3.98 9.39
CA LEU A 64 8.58 5.28 9.94
C LEU A 64 8.52 5.31 11.48
N ALA A 65 7.48 4.73 12.07
CA ALA A 65 7.36 4.62 13.52
C ALA A 65 8.49 3.78 14.13
N ILE A 66 8.87 2.68 13.48
CA ILE A 66 10.00 1.85 13.91
C ILE A 66 11.30 2.67 13.89
N ILE A 67 11.55 3.45 12.83
CA ILE A 67 12.74 4.32 12.75
C ILE A 67 12.75 5.36 13.88
N ALA A 68 11.60 5.98 14.19
CA ALA A 68 11.48 6.93 15.30
C ALA A 68 11.76 6.29 16.67
N VAL A 69 11.34 5.04 16.89
CA VAL A 69 11.65 4.30 18.11
C VAL A 69 13.13 3.93 18.20
N ILE A 70 13.74 3.56 17.07
CA ILE A 70 15.19 3.28 17.00
C ILE A 70 16.00 4.53 17.37
N SER A 71 15.66 5.70 16.83
CA SER A 71 16.36 6.95 17.17
C SER A 71 16.18 7.32 18.65
N LEU A 72 15.00 7.08 19.22
CA LEU A 72 14.75 7.24 20.66
C LEU A 72 15.64 6.31 21.50
N GLY A 73 15.87 5.07 21.05
CA GLY A 73 16.78 4.13 21.71
C GLY A 73 18.23 4.64 21.77
N PHE A 74 18.72 5.26 20.69
CA PHE A 74 20.03 5.91 20.71
C PHE A 74 20.06 7.13 21.66
N LEU A 75 18.97 7.91 21.71
CA LEU A 75 18.85 9.04 22.64
C LEU A 75 18.85 8.60 24.11
N ALA A 76 18.30 7.42 24.39
CA ALA A 76 18.33 6.78 25.71
C ALA A 76 19.75 6.45 26.16
N PHE A 77 20.58 5.89 25.26
CA PHE A 77 21.98 5.61 25.58
C PHE A 77 22.82 6.87 25.76
N ALA A 78 22.47 7.99 25.11
CA ALA A 78 23.12 9.28 25.35
C ALA A 78 22.82 9.89 26.74
N GLY A 79 22.03 9.23 27.58
CA GLY A 79 21.66 9.71 28.92
C GLY A 79 20.79 10.97 28.92
N ARG A 80 20.30 11.38 27.73
CA ARG A 80 19.50 12.61 27.52
C ARG A 80 18.02 12.35 27.28
N LEU A 81 17.57 11.12 27.49
CA LEU A 81 16.16 10.76 27.35
C LEU A 81 15.38 11.18 28.58
N SER A 82 14.48 12.14 28.41
CA SER A 82 13.49 12.45 29.43
C SER A 82 12.32 11.45 29.35
N TRP A 83 11.77 11.09 30.51
CA TRP A 83 10.54 10.28 30.59
C TRP A 83 9.39 10.90 29.79
N PHE A 84 9.30 12.23 29.79
CA PHE A 84 8.31 12.97 28.99
C PHE A 84 8.51 12.78 27.48
N THR A 85 9.75 12.80 27.00
CA THR A 85 10.06 12.60 25.58
C THR A 85 9.72 11.17 25.15
N ALA A 86 10.07 10.19 25.98
CA ALA A 86 9.75 8.78 25.70
C ALA A 86 8.23 8.55 25.68
N GLY A 87 7.52 9.06 26.69
CA GLY A 87 6.07 8.98 26.76
C GLY A 87 5.39 9.68 25.58
N ALA A 88 5.85 10.87 25.19
CA ALA A 88 5.29 11.62 24.07
C ALA A 88 5.42 10.88 22.73
N VAL A 89 6.57 10.22 22.48
CA VAL A 89 6.77 9.45 21.23
C VAL A 89 5.88 8.21 21.20
N VAL A 90 5.80 7.45 22.30
CA VAL A 90 4.95 6.25 22.37
C VAL A 90 3.47 6.62 22.26
N LEU A 91 3.04 7.68 22.96
CA LEU A 91 1.68 8.19 22.88
C LEU A 91 1.35 8.67 21.46
N GLY A 92 2.25 9.42 20.83
CA GLY A 92 2.07 9.92 19.47
C GLY A 92 1.91 8.78 18.46
N ILE A 93 2.75 7.75 18.53
CA ILE A 93 2.62 6.55 17.70
C ILE A 93 1.27 5.87 17.96
N GLY A 94 0.90 5.66 19.21
CA GLY A 94 -0.39 5.05 19.58
C GLY A 94 -1.60 5.83 19.04
N LEU A 95 -1.55 7.16 19.07
CA LEU A 95 -2.60 8.02 18.52
C LEU A 95 -2.66 7.96 16.99
N VAL A 96 -1.51 7.95 16.29
CA VAL A 96 -1.48 7.88 14.81
C VAL A 96 -2.10 6.57 14.31
N PHE A 97 -1.73 5.43 14.89
CA PHE A 97 -2.25 4.13 14.45
C PHE A 97 -3.63 3.80 15.05
N GLY A 98 -3.98 4.38 16.19
CA GLY A 98 -5.29 4.21 16.83
C GLY A 98 -6.37 5.16 16.32
N ALA A 99 -6.01 6.21 15.58
CA ALA A 99 -6.93 7.24 15.12
C ALA A 99 -8.16 6.70 14.35
N PRO A 100 -8.03 5.75 13.40
CA PRO A 100 -9.20 5.24 12.67
C PRO A 100 -10.24 4.64 13.61
N ALA A 101 -9.82 3.74 14.51
CA ALA A 101 -10.71 3.12 15.47
C ALA A 101 -11.39 4.13 16.41
N ILE A 102 -10.65 5.14 16.89
CA ILE A 102 -11.21 6.19 17.77
C ILE A 102 -12.31 6.98 17.04
N VAL A 103 -12.04 7.38 15.79
CA VAL A 103 -12.98 8.15 14.98
C VAL A 103 -14.21 7.30 14.62
N ASP A 104 -14.02 6.03 14.26
CA ASP A 104 -15.10 5.11 13.91
C ASP A 104 -16.07 4.90 15.09
N GLN A 105 -15.54 4.73 16.31
CA GLN A 105 -16.38 4.59 17.51
C GLN A 105 -17.16 5.87 17.81
N MET A 106 -16.56 7.04 17.60
CA MET A 106 -17.25 8.33 17.79
C MET A 106 -18.38 8.51 16.78
N ILE A 107 -18.15 8.19 15.51
CA ILE A 107 -19.18 8.24 14.46
C ILE A 107 -20.33 7.28 14.81
N SER A 108 -20.01 6.05 15.25
CA SER A 108 -21.02 5.07 15.66
C SER A 108 -21.85 5.53 16.86
N ALA A 109 -21.27 6.29 17.78
CA ALA A 109 -21.97 6.78 18.98
C ALA A 109 -22.87 7.99 18.69
N VAL A 110 -22.52 8.83 17.71
CA VAL A 110 -23.29 10.02 17.31
C VAL A 110 -24.35 9.70 16.24
N GLY A 111 -24.19 8.59 15.51
CA GLY A 111 -25.15 8.12 14.51
C GLY A 111 -26.44 7.49 15.07
N GLN A 112 -26.65 7.52 16.39
CA GLN A 112 -27.89 7.14 17.09
C GLN A 112 -28.56 8.36 17.70
#